data_AF-A0A5C8BCY9-F1
#
_entry.id   AF-A0A5C8BCY9-F1
#
_cell.length_a   1.000
_cell.length_b   1.000
_cell.length_c   1.000
_cell.angle_alpha   90.00
_cell.angle_beta   90.00
_cell.angle_gamma   90.00
#
_symmetry.space_group_name_H-M   'P 1'
#
loop_
_entity.id
_entity.type
_entity.pdbx_description
1 polymer ?
#
loop_
_entity_poly.entity_id
_entity_poly.type
_entity_poly.pdbx_seq_one_letter_code
_entity_poly.pdbx_strand_id
1 'polypeptide(L)'
;MIVRPRPNWLRMLFVWRGSILNKILPQLCFTTALSIAVVIFHGELLDWKVTLTAVPFSLVGVALAIFLGFRNSASYDRYWEARKLWGKLLTDSRNAARQCISFMPGEPRPFVQGIAAFVHAARHQLRGT
;
A
#
# COMPACT_ATOMS: atom_id res chain seq x y z
N MET A 1 9.48 10.38 9.12
CA MET A 1 8.15 9.75 9.19
C MET A 1 7.20 10.67 8.46
N ILE A 2 6.52 10.21 7.40
CA ILE A 2 5.58 11.07 6.67
C ILE A 2 4.34 11.25 7.57
N VAL A 3 4.35 12.30 8.38
CA VAL A 3 3.18 12.74 9.14
C VAL A 3 2.35 13.58 8.17
N ARG A 4 1.35 12.97 7.54
CA ARG A 4 0.36 13.75 6.77
C ARG A 4 -0.70 14.28 7.76
N PRO A 5 -1.12 15.55 7.66
CA PRO A 5 -2.33 15.97 8.35
C PRO A 5 -3.47 15.06 7.89
N ARG A 6 -4.22 14.48 8.82
CA ARG A 6 -5.36 13.60 8.50
C ARG A 6 -6.51 14.49 8.04
N PRO A 7 -6.88 14.50 6.75
CA PRO A 7 -8.07 15.23 6.34
C PRO A 7 -9.30 14.51 6.91
N ASN A 8 -10.41 15.25 7.07
CA ASN A 8 -11.70 14.67 7.48
C ASN A 8 -12.06 13.50 6.54
N TRP A 9 -12.73 12.47 7.07
CA TRP A 9 -13.07 11.25 6.33
C TRP A 9 -13.81 11.53 5.00
N LEU A 10 -14.66 12.55 4.96
CA LEU A 10 -15.32 13.01 3.73
C LEU A 10 -14.33 13.54 2.69
N ARG A 11 -13.35 14.35 3.11
CA ARG A 11 -12.31 14.87 2.21
C ARG A 11 -11.40 13.76 1.69
N MET A 12 -11.21 12.68 2.45
CA MET A 12 -10.45 11.51 1.99
C MET A 12 -11.08 10.83 0.77
N LEU A 13 -12.41 10.82 0.68
CA LEU A 13 -13.15 10.20 -0.43
C LEU A 13 -12.87 10.88 -1.78
N PHE A 14 -12.57 12.18 -1.75
CA PHE A 14 -12.30 12.99 -2.95
C PHE A 14 -10.80 13.21 -3.22
N VAL A 15 -9.91 12.50 -2.53
CA VAL A 15 -8.46 12.59 -2.81
C VAL A 15 -8.13 11.82 -4.09
N TRP A 16 -7.73 12.56 -5.13
CA TRP A 16 -7.32 11.95 -6.40
C TRP A 16 -5.84 11.57 -6.43
N ARG A 17 -4.95 12.45 -5.94
CA ARG A 17 -3.49 12.24 -6.01
C ARG A 17 -3.02 11.20 -4.99
N GLY A 18 -2.51 10.09 -5.49
CA GLY A 18 -2.02 8.98 -4.66
C GLY A 18 -3.10 8.02 -4.17
N SER A 19 -4.34 8.16 -4.66
CA SER A 19 -5.42 7.20 -4.43
C SER A 19 -5.31 6.00 -5.38
N ILE A 20 -5.89 4.87 -4.98
CA ILE A 20 -6.06 3.70 -5.84
C ILE A 20 -7.20 3.89 -6.85
N LEU A 21 -8.03 4.93 -6.68
CA LEU A 21 -9.21 5.21 -7.49
C LEU A 21 -8.88 5.23 -8.99
N ASN A 22 -7.83 5.94 -9.41
CA ASN A 22 -7.44 6.02 -10.83
C ASN A 22 -7.09 4.66 -11.44
N LYS A 23 -6.64 3.70 -10.62
CA LYS A 23 -6.30 2.35 -11.06
C LYS A 23 -7.55 1.47 -11.22
N ILE A 24 -8.53 1.63 -10.34
CA ILE A 24 -9.77 0.82 -10.36
C ILE A 24 -10.90 1.47 -11.18
N LEU A 25 -10.81 2.76 -11.48
CA LEU A 25 -11.81 3.52 -12.23
C LEU A 25 -12.21 2.86 -13.58
N PRO A 26 -11.28 2.44 -14.46
CA PRO A 26 -11.68 1.82 -15.73
C PRO A 26 -12.46 0.52 -15.52
N GLN A 27 -12.07 -0.30 -14.55
CA GLN A 27 -12.78 -1.53 -14.21
C GLN A 27 -14.17 -1.22 -13.63
N LEU A 28 -14.26 -0.22 -12.75
CA LEU A 28 -15.52 0.22 -12.18
C LEU A 28 -16.48 0.70 -13.28
N CYS A 29 -16.03 1.60 -14.16
CA CYS A 29 -16.81 2.10 -15.29
C CYS A 29 -17.30 0.97 -16.19
N PHE A 30 -16.44 0.00 -16.51
CA PHE A 30 -16.83 -1.16 -17.30
C PHE A 30 -17.94 -1.98 -16.61
N THR A 31 -17.77 -2.31 -15.33
CA THR A 31 -18.78 -3.09 -14.58
C THR A 31 -20.10 -2.34 -14.45
N THR A 32 -20.08 -1.02 -14.27
CA THR A 32 -21.28 -0.18 -14.22
C THR A 32 -21.97 -0.13 -15.57
N ALA A 33 -21.23 0.08 -16.67
CA ALA A 33 -21.79 0.09 -18.02
C ALA A 33 -22.42 -1.27 -18.38
N LEU A 34 -21.75 -2.37 -18.06
CA LEU A 34 -22.29 -3.71 -18.24
C LEU A 34 -23.58 -3.92 -17.44
N SER A 35 -23.60 -3.49 -16.18
CA SER A 35 -24.80 -3.59 -15.34
C SER A 35 -25.97 -2.79 -15.91
N ILE A 36 -25.74 -1.58 -16.41
CA ILE A 36 -26.77 -0.75 -17.06
C ILE A 36 -27.29 -1.46 -18.32
N ALA A 37 -26.41 -2.02 -19.15
CA ALA A 37 -26.80 -2.75 -20.35
C ALA A 37 -27.69 -3.95 -20.01
N VAL A 38 -27.30 -4.78 -19.03
CA VAL A 38 -28.09 -5.94 -18.61
C VAL A 38 -29.50 -5.55 -18.15
N VAL A 39 -29.63 -4.42 -17.44
CA VAL A 39 -30.94 -3.90 -16.99
C VAL A 39 -31.78 -3.44 -18.18
N ILE A 40 -31.21 -2.70 -19.14
CA ILE A 40 -31.93 -2.21 -20.32
C ILE A 40 -32.44 -3.40 -21.18
N PHE A 41 -31.58 -4.39 -21.42
CA PHE A 41 -31.92 -5.56 -22.24
C PHE A 41 -32.70 -6.64 -21.47
N HIS A 42 -33.08 -6.41 -20.21
CA HIS A 42 -33.81 -7.38 -19.37
C HIS A 42 -33.15 -8.77 -19.28
N GLY A 43 -31.84 -8.87 -19.54
CA GLY A 43 -31.11 -10.14 -19.61
C GLY A 43 -31.39 -10.98 -20.85
N GLU A 44 -32.03 -10.42 -21.89
CA GLU A 44 -32.22 -11.05 -23.19
C GLU A 44 -31.06 -10.68 -24.12
N LEU A 45 -30.35 -11.70 -24.60
CA LEU A 45 -29.35 -11.55 -25.66
C LEU A 45 -29.89 -12.28 -26.89
N LEU A 46 -30.11 -11.55 -27.99
CA LEU A 46 -30.50 -12.15 -29.29
C LEU A 46 -31.73 -13.08 -29.15
N ASP A 47 -32.78 -12.63 -28.45
CA ASP A 47 -34.01 -13.38 -28.15
C ASP A 47 -33.85 -14.61 -27.23
N TRP A 48 -32.65 -14.83 -26.69
CA TRP A 48 -32.37 -15.86 -25.68
C TRP A 48 -32.23 -15.24 -24.29
N LYS A 49 -33.07 -15.69 -23.36
CA LYS A 49 -33.00 -15.28 -21.96
C LYS A 49 -31.87 -16.03 -21.25
N VAL A 50 -30.82 -15.30 -20.85
CA VAL A 50 -29.71 -15.88 -20.09
C VAL A 50 -30.08 -15.94 -18.61
N THR A 51 -30.35 -17.13 -18.09
CA THR A 51 -30.68 -17.34 -16.67
C THR A 51 -29.40 -17.55 -15.84
N LEU A 52 -28.89 -16.46 -15.27
CA LEU A 52 -27.80 -16.51 -14.31
C LEU A 52 -28.36 -16.54 -12.88
N THR A 53 -28.01 -17.57 -12.12
CA THR A 53 -28.32 -17.64 -10.69
C THR A 53 -27.15 -17.08 -9.86
N ALA A 54 -27.43 -16.52 -8.69
CA ALA A 54 -26.42 -15.93 -7.82
C ALA A 54 -25.50 -16.95 -7.13
N VAL A 55 -25.90 -18.23 -7.08
CA VAL A 55 -25.20 -19.29 -6.31
C VAL A 55 -23.72 -19.45 -6.67
N PRO A 56 -23.33 -19.64 -7.96
CA PRO A 56 -21.91 -19.76 -8.31
C PRO A 56 -21.10 -18.50 -7.98
N PHE A 57 -21.70 -17.31 -8.12
CA PHE A 57 -21.04 -16.04 -7.81
C PHE A 57 -20.83 -15.85 -6.31
N SER A 58 -21.79 -16.25 -5.48
CA SER A 58 -21.64 -16.21 -4.02
C SER A 58 -20.51 -17.11 -3.55
N LEU A 59 -20.41 -18.33 -4.08
CA LEU A 59 -19.34 -19.26 -3.74
C LEU A 59 -17.96 -18.70 -4.11
N VAL A 60 -17.82 -18.18 -5.33
CA VAL A 60 -16.58 -17.53 -5.79
C VAL A 60 -16.28 -16.28 -4.96
N GLY A 61 -17.30 -15.48 -4.64
CA GLY A 61 -17.17 -14.26 -3.84
C GLY A 61 -16.64 -14.54 -2.43
N VAL A 62 -17.14 -15.58 -1.77
CA VAL A 62 -16.66 -16.03 -0.45
C VAL A 62 -15.19 -16.46 -0.53
N ALA A 63 -14.84 -17.30 -1.53
CA ALA A 63 -13.46 -17.73 -1.72
C ALA A 63 -12.52 -16.53 -1.94
N LEU A 64 -12.89 -15.60 -2.83
CA LEU A 64 -12.12 -14.38 -3.10
C LEU A 64 -11.94 -13.51 -1.85
N ALA A 65 -12.98 -13.35 -1.03
CA ALA A 65 -12.92 -12.55 0.19
C ALA A 65 -11.92 -13.14 1.20
N ILE A 66 -11.92 -14.46 1.37
CA ILE A 66 -10.98 -15.16 2.26
C ILE A 66 -9.54 -14.98 1.76
N PHE A 67 -9.27 -15.24 0.47
CA PHE A 67 -7.93 -15.06 -0.09
C PHE A 67 -7.45 -13.61 -0.03
N LEU A 68 -8.35 -12.65 -0.26
CA LEU A 68 -8.02 -11.23 -0.13
C LEU A 68 -7.67 -10.87 1.31
N GLY A 69 -8.36 -11.45 2.29
CA GLY A 69 -8.04 -11.30 3.72
C GLY A 69 -6.61 -11.74 4.03
N PHE A 70 -6.24 -12.96 3.65
CA PHE A 70 -4.87 -13.47 3.85
C PHE A 70 -3.82 -12.62 3.14
N ARG A 71 -4.08 -12.24 1.87
CA ARG A 71 -3.19 -11.38 1.09
C ARG A 71 -3.00 -10.00 1.73
N ASN A 72 -4.06 -9.41 2.25
CA ASN A 72 -4.02 -8.11 2.91
C ASN A 72 -3.23 -8.16 4.20
N SER A 73 -3.43 -9.19 5.03
CA SER A 73 -2.65 -9.40 6.26
C SER A 73 -1.16 -9.50 5.96
N ALA A 74 -0.77 -10.38 5.02
CA ALA A 74 0.64 -10.53 4.64
C ALA A 74 1.25 -9.24 4.06
N SER A 75 0.49 -8.51 3.24
CA SER A 75 0.93 -7.23 2.67
C SER A 75 1.09 -6.14 3.74
N TYR A 76 0.18 -6.11 4.72
CA TYR A 76 0.22 -5.20 5.85
C TYR A 76 1.42 -5.48 6.76
N ASP A 77 1.65 -6.75 7.10
CA ASP A 77 2.78 -7.16 7.92
C ASP A 77 4.10 -6.78 7.27
N ARG A 78 4.26 -7.03 5.96
CA ARG A 78 5.45 -6.60 5.20
C ARG A 78 5.66 -5.08 5.21
N TYR A 79 4.58 -4.31 5.05
CA TYR A 79 4.66 -2.85 5.13
C TYR A 79 5.09 -2.39 6.54
N TRP A 80 4.52 -3.01 7.57
CA TRP A 80 4.81 -2.69 8.96
C TRP A 80 6.23 -3.10 9.37
N GLU A 81 6.70 -4.26 8.93
CA GLU A 81 8.07 -4.72 9.12
C GLU A 81 9.09 -3.74 8.53
N ALA A 82 8.90 -3.29 7.29
CA ALA A 82 9.76 -2.28 6.69
C ALA A 82 9.80 -1.00 7.54
N ARG A 83 8.66 -0.54 8.08
CA ARG A 83 8.60 0.61 8.99
C ARG A 83 9.37 0.37 10.30
N LYS A 84 9.27 -0.82 10.88
CA LYS A 84 10.05 -1.22 12.07
C LYS A 84 11.55 -1.20 11.78
N LEU A 85 11.99 -1.78 10.67
CA LEU A 85 13.41 -1.81 10.27
C LEU A 85 13.99 -0.41 10.10
N TRP A 86 13.27 0.50 9.44
CA TRP A 86 13.67 1.91 9.33
C TRP A 86 13.72 2.61 10.70
N GLY A 87 12.80 2.27 11.61
CA GLY A 87 12.81 2.78 12.99
C GLY A 87 14.02 2.26 13.79
N LYS A 88 14.32 0.96 13.66
CA LYS A 88 15.49 0.33 14.27
C LYS A 88 16.79 0.95 13.76
N LEU A 89 16.92 1.15 12.44
CA LEU A 89 18.08 1.80 11.84
C LEU A 89 18.34 3.20 12.42
N LEU A 90 17.28 3.99 12.67
CA LEU A 90 17.40 5.30 13.31
C LEU A 90 17.94 5.19 14.75
N THR A 91 17.38 4.27 15.55
CA THR A 91 17.79 4.04 16.93
C THR A 91 19.22 3.54 17.00
N ASP A 92 19.59 2.56 16.18
CA ASP A 92 20.93 1.98 16.15
C ASP A 92 21.97 3.01 15.68
N SER A 93 21.64 3.82 14.67
CA SER A 93 22.48 4.95 14.22
C SER A 93 22.76 5.96 15.33
N ARG A 94 21.74 6.31 16.13
CA ARG A 94 21.89 7.23 17.27
C ARG A 94 22.71 6.61 18.40
N ASN A 95 22.48 5.33 18.68
CA ASN A 95 23.24 4.61 19.70
C ASN A 95 24.72 4.50 19.32
N ALA A 96 25.02 4.17 18.06
CA ALA A 96 26.38 4.10 17.55
C ALA A 96 27.08 5.47 17.59
N ALA A 97 26.41 6.54 17.15
CA ALA A 97 26.95 7.89 17.25
C ALA A 97 27.24 8.30 18.69
N ARG A 98 26.31 8.02 19.62
CA ARG A 98 26.51 8.28 21.06
C ARG A 98 27.70 7.50 21.62
N GLN A 99 27.82 6.21 21.31
CA GLN A 99 28.94 5.40 21.77
C GLN A 99 30.29 5.91 21.24
N CYS A 100 30.35 6.30 19.97
CA CYS A 100 31.56 6.89 19.38
C CYS A 100 31.95 8.18 20.11
N ILE A 101 30.99 9.07 20.35
CA ILE A 101 31.24 10.34 21.07
C ILE A 101 31.67 10.10 22.52
N SER A 102 31.08 9.11 23.21
CA SER A 102 31.33 8.87 24.63
C SER A 102 32.59 8.08 24.91
N PHE A 103 32.97 7.14 24.03
CA PHE A 103 34.01 6.14 24.34
C PHE A 103 35.22 6.17 23.42
N MET A 104 35.16 6.77 22.23
CA MET A 104 36.34 6.83 21.34
C MET A 104 37.14 8.11 21.55
N PRO A 105 38.47 8.02 21.70
CA PRO A 105 39.33 9.19 21.58
C PRO A 105 39.42 9.64 20.11
N GLY A 106 39.34 10.95 19.86
CA GLY A 106 39.47 11.54 18.51
C GLY A 106 38.24 12.34 18.06
N GLU A 107 38.25 12.80 16.81
CA GLU A 107 37.13 13.55 16.23
C GLU A 107 36.01 12.58 15.78
N PRO A 108 34.79 12.64 16.35
CA PRO A 108 33.72 11.69 16.02
C PRO A 108 33.04 12.00 14.67
N ARG A 109 33.34 13.16 14.07
CA ARG A 109 32.65 13.69 12.90
C ARG A 109 32.68 12.75 11.68
N PRO A 110 33.82 12.14 11.28
CA PRO A 110 33.86 11.27 10.10
C PRO A 110 32.97 10.03 10.27
N PHE A 111 32.93 9.44 11.47
CA PHE A 111 32.09 8.28 11.77
C PHE A 111 30.61 8.62 11.71
N VAL A 112 30.19 9.73 12.33
CA VAL A 112 28.79 10.19 12.31
C VAL A 112 28.34 10.53 10.89
N GLN A 113 29.20 11.17 10.09
CA GLN A 113 28.93 11.44 8.68
C GLN A 113 28.83 10.14 7.87
N GLY A 114 29.66 9.14 8.16
CA GLY A 114 29.58 7.81 7.55
C GLY A 114 28.24 7.11 7.82
N ILE A 115 27.73 7.16 9.04
CA ILE A 115 26.40 6.64 9.39
C ILE A 115 25.30 7.37 8.60
N ALA A 116 25.36 8.70 8.52
CA ALA A 116 24.40 9.47 7.74
C ALA A 116 24.46 9.08 6.25
N ALA A 117 25.67 8.98 5.69
CA ALA A 117 25.89 8.56 4.31
C ALA A 117 25.33 7.15 4.05
N PHE A 118 25.52 6.21 4.97
CA PHE A 118 24.93 4.86 4.90
C PHE A 118 23.40 4.89 4.83
N VAL A 119 22.74 5.68 5.69
CA VAL A 119 21.27 5.81 5.67
C VAL A 119 20.78 6.40 4.34
N HIS A 120 21.51 7.38 3.79
CA HIS A 120 21.20 7.94 2.47
C HIS A 120 21.42 6.91 1.36
N ALA A 121 22.55 6.21 1.35
CA ALA A 121 22.85 5.17 0.37
C ALA A 121 21.79 4.06 0.38
N ALA A 122 21.37 3.59 1.56
CA ALA A 122 20.31 2.59 1.70
C ALA A 122 18.97 3.08 1.14
N ARG A 123 18.61 4.35 1.36
CA ARG A 123 17.41 4.96 0.75
C ARG A 123 17.50 4.97 -0.78
N HIS A 124 18.67 5.33 -1.32
CA HIS A 124 18.93 5.41 -2.75
C HIS A 124 18.87 4.02 -3.41
N GLN A 125 19.52 3.03 -2.80
CA GLN A 125 19.48 1.63 -3.21
C GLN A 125 18.03 1.09 -3.26
N LEU A 126 17.21 1.35 -2.23
CA LEU A 126 15.83 0.88 -2.18
C LEU A 126 14.88 1.63 -3.13
N ARG A 127 15.29 2.79 -3.65
CA ARG A 127 14.51 3.58 -4.61
C ARG A 127 14.97 3.42 -6.05
N GLY A 128 16.11 2.77 -6.28
CA GLY A 128 16.74 2.70 -7.60
C GLY A 128 17.15 4.07 -8.13
N THR A 129 17.59 4.97 -7.24
CA THR A 129 17.98 6.36 -7.55
C THR A 129 19.39 6.64 -7.13
#